data_AF-A0A9D6E5P8-F1
#
_entry.id   AF-A0A9D6E5P8-F1
#
_cell.length_a   1.000
_cell.length_b   1.000
_cell.length_c   1.000
_cell.angle_alpha   90.00
_cell.angle_beta   90.00
_cell.angle_gamma   90.00
#
_symmetry.space_group_name_H-M   'P 1'
#
loop_
_entity.id
_entity.type
_entity.pdbx_description
1 polymer ?
#
loop_
_entity_poly.entity_id
_entity_poly.type
_entity_poly.pdbx_seq_one_letter_code
_entity_poly.pdbx_strand_id
1 'polypeptide(L)'
;EKGEPVERLMRDFRINLIFEGSSEIMRLFIAREAVDTHLKVAGALVDPTAPLSAKIPALFRTALYYATWYPAKWIGWGWWPRYSGFGPLATHLRYVNRTSRRLARALFHAIVRFGPRLEKRQAVLARLVEIGAELFAMSAACARAQALHTSKKPEERAQGESAAYLADLFCRIARRRIPERFDRLFDNDDVAVYQAAQRVMANEFTWLEDGTGGKWR
;
A
#
# COMPACT_ATOMS: atom_id res chain seq x y z
N GLU A 1 31.49 -4.40 -28.71
CA GLU A 1 31.56 -5.09 -27.41
C GLU A 1 30.58 -6.24 -27.37
N LYS A 2 30.94 -7.37 -26.73
CA LYS A 2 29.96 -8.40 -26.36
C LYS A 2 29.13 -7.83 -25.21
N GLY A 3 27.80 -7.85 -25.33
CA GLY A 3 26.91 -7.37 -24.27
C GLY A 3 27.10 -8.16 -22.98
N GLU A 4 27.34 -7.46 -21.88
CA GLU A 4 27.40 -8.06 -20.55
C GLU A 4 26.05 -8.71 -20.19
N PRO A 5 26.00 -9.94 -19.65
CA PRO A 5 24.73 -10.61 -19.31
C PRO A 5 23.80 -9.81 -18.39
N VAL A 6 24.38 -8.93 -17.57
CA VAL A 6 23.65 -8.00 -16.68
C VAL A 6 22.85 -6.97 -17.49
N GLU A 7 23.39 -6.48 -18.60
CA GLU A 7 22.72 -5.51 -19.47
C GLU A 7 21.46 -6.12 -20.09
N ARG A 8 21.55 -7.37 -20.54
CA ARG A 8 20.39 -8.11 -21.05
C ARG A 8 19.33 -8.29 -19.96
N LEU A 9 19.73 -8.74 -18.76
CA LEU A 9 18.81 -8.89 -17.63
C LEU A 9 18.09 -7.57 -17.30
N MET A 10 18.82 -6.45 -17.23
CA MET A 10 18.20 -5.14 -16.95
C MET A 10 17.17 -4.72 -17.99
N ARG A 11 17.44 -4.96 -19.28
CA ARG A 11 16.48 -4.70 -20.36
C ARG A 11 15.26 -5.61 -20.24
N ASP A 12 15.49 -6.90 -20.02
CA ASP A 12 14.44 -7.91 -19.91
C ASP A 12 13.53 -7.65 -18.70
N PHE A 13 14.06 -7.21 -17.55
CA PHE A 13 13.25 -6.94 -16.36
C PHE A 13 12.37 -5.68 -16.46
N ARG A 14 12.65 -4.75 -17.39
CA ARG A 14 11.90 -3.49 -17.48
C ARG A 14 10.45 -3.71 -17.90
N ILE A 15 10.19 -4.71 -18.74
CA ILE A 15 8.84 -5.01 -19.24
C ILE A 15 7.91 -5.55 -18.15
N ASN A 16 8.46 -6.16 -17.09
CA ASN A 16 7.70 -6.77 -16.00
C ASN A 16 6.88 -5.76 -15.18
N LEU A 17 7.20 -4.47 -15.30
CA LEU A 17 6.44 -3.39 -14.64
C LEU A 17 5.23 -2.91 -15.46
N ILE A 18 5.04 -3.43 -16.69
CA ILE A 18 4.08 -2.93 -17.69
C ILE A 18 3.10 -4.01 -18.16
N PHE A 19 3.58 -5.21 -18.56
CA PHE A 19 2.81 -6.17 -19.37
C PHE A 19 1.64 -6.85 -18.64
N GLU A 20 1.75 -7.18 -17.35
CA GLU A 20 0.68 -7.88 -16.59
C GLU A 20 -0.27 -6.91 -15.87
N GLY A 21 -0.46 -5.73 -16.49
CA GLY A 21 -1.01 -4.54 -15.85
C GLY A 21 0.13 -3.68 -15.32
N SER A 22 0.15 -2.40 -15.70
CA SER A 22 1.18 -1.52 -15.18
C SER A 22 1.08 -1.46 -13.65
N SER A 23 2.22 -1.26 -12.99
CA SER A 23 2.27 -1.16 -11.53
C SER A 23 1.27 -0.11 -10.99
N GLU A 24 1.03 0.96 -11.76
CA GLU A 24 0.03 1.99 -11.50
C GLU A 24 -1.39 1.43 -11.51
N ILE A 25 -1.77 0.68 -12.53
CA ILE A 25 -3.12 0.12 -12.67
C ILE A 25 -3.36 -0.98 -11.63
N MET A 26 -2.38 -1.84 -11.38
CA MET A 26 -2.49 -2.85 -10.33
C MET A 26 -2.72 -2.22 -8.95
N ARG A 27 -2.02 -1.13 -8.63
CA ARG A 27 -2.25 -0.38 -7.39
C ARG A 27 -3.69 0.13 -7.31
N LEU A 28 -4.24 0.68 -8.39
CA LEU A 28 -5.63 1.15 -8.40
C LEU A 28 -6.64 0.01 -8.27
N PHE A 29 -6.36 -1.15 -8.86
CA PHE A 29 -7.22 -2.32 -8.75
C PHE A 29 -7.28 -2.83 -7.30
N ILE A 30 -6.13 -2.99 -6.64
CA ILE A 30 -6.07 -3.38 -5.23
C ILE A 30 -6.79 -2.35 -4.35
N ALA A 31 -6.59 -1.06 -4.63
CA ALA A 31 -7.25 0.00 -3.88
C ALA A 31 -8.77 -0.05 -4.05
N ARG A 32 -9.26 -0.29 -5.27
CA ARG A 32 -10.69 -0.44 -5.57
C ARG A 32 -11.29 -1.61 -4.81
N GLU A 33 -10.64 -2.77 -4.84
CA GLU A 33 -11.11 -3.96 -4.14
C GLU A 33 -11.17 -3.73 -2.61
N ALA A 34 -10.17 -3.03 -2.06
CA ALA A 34 -10.16 -2.67 -0.64
C ALA A 34 -11.29 -1.71 -0.25
N VAL A 35 -11.72 -0.82 -1.16
CA VAL A 35 -12.82 0.13 -0.95
C VAL A 35 -14.19 -0.53 -1.19
N ASP A 36 -14.29 -1.53 -2.07
CA ASP A 36 -15.55 -2.15 -2.49
C ASP A 36 -16.36 -2.71 -1.30
N THR A 37 -15.69 -3.33 -0.33
CA THR A 37 -16.34 -3.83 0.89
C THR A 37 -17.06 -2.70 1.65
N HIS A 38 -16.46 -1.51 1.69
CA HIS A 38 -17.04 -0.33 2.35
C HIS A 38 -18.16 0.32 1.53
N LEU A 39 -18.06 0.29 0.20
CA LEU A 39 -19.12 0.75 -0.70
C LEU A 39 -20.35 -0.13 -0.63
N LYS A 40 -20.19 -1.46 -0.56
CA LYS A 40 -21.30 -2.40 -0.36
C LYS A 40 -22.08 -2.11 0.92
N VAL A 41 -21.38 -1.78 2.01
CA VAL A 41 -22.00 -1.38 3.29
C VAL A 41 -22.70 -0.01 3.19
N ALA A 42 -22.18 0.89 2.36
CA ALA A 42 -22.75 2.21 2.14
C ALA A 42 -23.86 2.24 1.05
N GLY A 43 -24.06 1.14 0.31
CA GLY A 43 -25.06 0.91 -0.75
C GLY A 43 -25.91 2.10 -1.16
N ALA A 44 -27.18 2.11 -0.74
CA ALA A 44 -28.18 3.10 -1.13
C ALA A 44 -27.86 4.56 -0.72
N LEU A 45 -26.87 4.79 0.17
CA LEU A 45 -26.41 6.14 0.51
C LEU A 45 -25.52 6.75 -0.56
N VAL A 46 -24.79 5.90 -1.29
CA VAL A 46 -23.88 6.33 -2.36
C VAL A 46 -24.64 6.48 -3.68
N ASP A 47 -25.81 5.85 -3.81
CA ASP A 47 -26.66 5.96 -4.99
C ASP A 47 -27.37 7.34 -5.04
N PRO A 48 -27.07 8.18 -6.06
CA PRO A 48 -27.71 9.47 -6.22
C PRO A 48 -29.21 9.35 -6.55
N THR A 49 -29.65 8.23 -7.14
CA THR A 49 -31.02 8.03 -7.62
C THR A 49 -31.95 7.38 -6.59
N ALA A 50 -31.40 6.87 -5.49
CA ALA A 50 -32.21 6.20 -4.47
C ALA A 50 -33.17 7.17 -3.76
N PRO A 51 -34.45 6.78 -3.55
CA PRO A 51 -35.43 7.61 -2.86
C PRO A 51 -35.05 7.79 -1.38
N LEU A 52 -35.46 8.92 -0.79
CA LEU A 52 -35.17 9.24 0.62
C LEU A 52 -35.64 8.14 1.60
N SER A 53 -36.75 7.46 1.29
CA SER A 53 -37.27 6.33 2.07
C SER A 53 -36.33 5.13 2.11
N ALA A 54 -35.50 4.92 1.08
CA ALA A 54 -34.47 3.87 1.05
C ALA A 54 -33.14 4.33 1.68
N LYS A 55 -32.86 5.65 1.67
CA LYS A 55 -31.64 6.23 2.26
C LYS A 55 -31.63 6.22 3.78
N ILE A 56 -32.76 6.50 4.42
CA ILE A 56 -32.89 6.51 5.89
C ILE A 56 -32.52 5.14 6.52
N PRO A 57 -33.14 4.01 6.15
CA PRO A 57 -32.78 2.71 6.73
C PRO A 57 -31.35 2.29 6.37
N ALA A 58 -30.85 2.67 5.20
CA ALA A 58 -29.45 2.45 4.83
C ALA A 58 -28.50 3.22 5.75
N LEU A 59 -28.80 4.49 6.04
CA LEU A 59 -28.01 5.33 6.96
C LEU A 59 -27.89 4.69 8.33
N PHE A 60 -29.00 4.22 8.90
CA PHE A 60 -28.99 3.54 10.19
C PHE A 60 -28.17 2.26 10.18
N ARG A 61 -28.30 1.41 9.15
CA ARG A 61 -27.51 0.17 9.02
C ARG A 61 -26.01 0.47 8.89
N THR A 62 -25.65 1.42 8.03
CA THR A 62 -24.26 1.86 7.84
C THR A 62 -23.68 2.46 9.12
N ALA A 63 -24.45 3.30 9.82
CA ALA A 63 -24.04 3.88 11.10
C ALA A 63 -23.82 2.81 12.17
N LEU A 64 -24.72 1.85 12.31
CA LEU A 64 -24.58 0.74 13.27
C LEU A 64 -23.37 -0.14 12.96
N TYR A 65 -23.14 -0.46 11.67
CA TYR A 65 -21.95 -1.19 11.25
C TYR A 65 -20.67 -0.44 11.64
N TYR A 66 -20.55 0.84 11.30
CA TYR A 66 -19.34 1.61 11.61
C TYR A 66 -19.18 1.91 13.10
N ALA A 67 -20.28 2.01 13.85
CA ALA A 67 -20.25 2.17 15.32
C ALA A 67 -19.60 0.97 16.02
N THR A 68 -19.66 -0.23 15.44
CA THR A 68 -19.00 -1.42 15.97
C THR A 68 -17.62 -1.65 15.33
N TRP A 69 -17.54 -1.53 14.00
CA TRP A 69 -16.32 -1.79 13.24
C TRP A 69 -15.19 -0.80 13.54
N TYR A 70 -15.48 0.50 13.61
CA TYR A 70 -14.44 1.53 13.74
C TYR A 70 -13.76 1.51 15.12
N PRO A 71 -14.49 1.47 16.26
CA PRO A 71 -13.87 1.30 17.57
C PRO A 71 -13.04 0.01 17.68
N ALA A 72 -13.50 -1.09 17.07
CA ALA A 72 -12.74 -2.34 17.05
C ALA A 72 -11.37 -2.21 16.35
N LYS A 73 -11.17 -1.23 15.46
CA LYS A 73 -9.83 -0.96 14.88
C LYS A 73 -8.90 -0.23 15.83
N TRP A 74 -9.43 0.55 16.77
CA TRP A 74 -8.66 1.22 17.82
C TRP A 74 -8.34 0.27 18.97
N ILE A 75 -9.34 -0.51 19.39
CA ILE A 75 -9.26 -1.52 20.45
C ILE A 75 -8.62 -2.78 19.87
N GLY A 76 -7.34 -2.69 19.52
CA GLY A 76 -6.55 -3.85 19.20
C GLY A 76 -5.98 -4.47 20.46
N TRP A 77 -6.08 -5.79 20.58
CA TRP A 77 -5.37 -6.62 21.56
C TRP A 77 -3.85 -6.61 21.32
N GLY A 78 -3.24 -5.42 21.32
CA GLY A 78 -1.81 -5.20 21.07
C GLY A 78 -0.96 -5.36 22.32
N TRP A 79 -1.58 -5.52 23.49
CA TRP A 79 -0.93 -5.65 24.80
C TRP A 79 -0.73 -7.12 25.23
N TRP A 80 -1.34 -8.07 24.51
CA TRP A 80 -1.18 -9.50 24.78
C TRP A 80 0.00 -10.07 23.98
N PRO A 81 0.81 -10.99 24.54
CA PRO A 81 1.99 -11.55 23.88
C PRO A 81 1.58 -12.46 22.72
N ARG A 82 1.25 -11.86 21.56
CA ARG A 82 1.05 -12.58 20.29
C ARG A 82 2.37 -12.66 19.52
N TYR A 83 2.46 -13.72 18.71
CA TYR A 83 3.59 -14.02 17.83
C TYR A 83 4.88 -14.42 18.54
N SER A 84 4.83 -14.83 19.82
CA SER A 84 6.02 -15.29 20.57
C SER A 84 6.78 -16.42 19.86
N GLY A 85 6.07 -17.30 19.15
CA GLY A 85 6.67 -18.38 18.35
C GLY A 85 7.60 -17.92 17.21
N PHE A 86 7.61 -16.63 16.87
CA PHE A 86 8.51 -16.04 15.87
C PHE A 86 9.81 -15.47 16.48
N GLY A 87 10.02 -15.63 17.79
CA GLY A 87 11.23 -15.19 18.47
C GLY A 87 11.53 -13.70 18.23
N PRO A 88 12.74 -13.33 17.76
CA PRO A 88 13.12 -11.94 17.47
C PRO A 88 12.20 -11.23 16.47
N LEU A 89 11.64 -11.96 15.50
CA LEU A 89 10.78 -11.41 14.45
C LEU A 89 9.37 -11.06 14.94
N ALA A 90 8.99 -11.53 16.14
CA ALA A 90 7.68 -11.26 16.74
C ALA A 90 7.38 -9.76 16.85
N THR A 91 8.41 -8.93 17.08
CA THR A 91 8.27 -7.47 17.15
C THR A 91 7.79 -6.87 15.83
N HIS A 92 8.28 -7.38 14.71
CA HIS A 92 7.86 -6.92 13.38
C HIS A 92 6.42 -7.35 13.07
N LEU A 93 6.03 -8.58 13.41
CA LEU A 93 4.64 -9.03 13.23
C LEU A 93 3.64 -8.25 14.11
N ARG A 94 4.03 -7.89 15.34
CA ARG A 94 3.23 -6.97 16.17
C ARG A 94 3.15 -5.57 15.56
N TYR A 95 4.22 -5.08 14.94
CA TYR A 95 4.18 -3.84 14.19
C TYR A 95 3.22 -3.95 13.00
N VAL A 96 3.30 -5.02 12.20
CA VAL A 96 2.39 -5.28 11.08
C VAL A 96 0.95 -5.24 11.56
N ASN A 97 0.58 -6.04 12.56
CA ASN A 97 -0.79 -6.12 13.06
C ASN A 97 -1.36 -4.75 13.50
N ARG A 98 -0.56 -3.95 14.22
CA ARG A 98 -0.96 -2.59 14.63
C ARG A 98 -1.12 -1.66 13.42
N THR A 99 -0.21 -1.78 12.46
CA THR A 99 -0.13 -0.89 11.31
C THR A 99 -1.19 -1.24 10.26
N SER A 100 -1.56 -2.52 10.09
CA SER A 100 -2.71 -2.93 9.29
C SER A 100 -4.02 -2.34 9.82
N ARG A 101 -4.18 -2.27 11.16
CA ARG A 101 -5.32 -1.57 11.77
C ARG A 101 -5.27 -0.05 11.53
N ARG A 102 -4.08 0.56 11.60
CA ARG A 102 -3.89 1.97 11.21
C ARG A 102 -4.23 2.19 9.73
N LEU A 103 -3.80 1.31 8.84
CA LEU A 103 -4.07 1.35 7.41
C LEU A 103 -5.57 1.28 7.13
N ALA A 104 -6.30 0.36 7.78
CA ALA A 104 -7.75 0.26 7.64
C ALA A 104 -8.46 1.56 8.05
N ARG A 105 -8.00 2.22 9.13
CA ARG A 105 -8.54 3.53 9.53
C ARG A 105 -8.19 4.62 8.54
N ALA A 106 -6.95 4.66 8.05
CA ALA A 106 -6.50 5.65 7.07
C ALA A 106 -7.28 5.54 5.75
N LEU A 107 -7.53 4.31 5.28
CA LEU A 107 -8.40 4.04 4.14
C LEU A 107 -9.82 4.55 4.41
N PHE A 108 -10.40 4.22 5.57
CA PHE A 108 -11.71 4.71 5.95
C PHE A 108 -11.78 6.24 6.01
N HIS A 109 -10.76 6.90 6.56
CA HIS A 109 -10.66 8.36 6.56
C HIS A 109 -10.58 8.93 5.14
N ALA A 110 -9.86 8.29 4.22
CA ALA A 110 -9.82 8.69 2.83
C ALA A 110 -11.19 8.54 2.14
N ILE A 111 -11.91 7.45 2.42
CA ILE A 111 -13.30 7.24 1.93
C ILE A 111 -14.22 8.35 2.44
N VAL A 112 -14.20 8.64 3.75
CA VAL A 112 -15.05 9.69 4.34
C VAL A 112 -14.68 11.07 3.81
N ARG A 113 -13.38 11.38 3.69
CA ARG A 113 -12.88 12.69 3.26
C ARG A 113 -13.19 12.99 1.80
N PHE A 114 -13.01 12.01 0.91
CA PHE A 114 -13.12 12.23 -0.54
C PHE A 114 -14.42 11.70 -1.15
N GLY A 115 -15.13 10.81 -0.45
CA GLY A 115 -16.38 10.20 -0.91
C GLY A 115 -16.21 9.53 -2.29
N PRO A 116 -17.21 9.66 -3.19
CA PRO A 116 -17.12 9.12 -4.55
C PRO A 116 -15.93 9.63 -5.36
N ARG A 117 -15.38 10.81 -5.03
CA ARG A 117 -14.22 11.37 -5.75
C ARG A 117 -12.89 10.72 -5.35
N LEU A 118 -12.89 9.78 -4.41
CA LEU A 118 -11.69 9.05 -3.99
C LEU A 118 -11.01 8.34 -5.17
N GLU A 119 -11.78 7.82 -6.13
CA GLU A 119 -11.25 7.18 -7.34
C GLU A 119 -10.33 8.10 -8.15
N LYS A 120 -10.54 9.42 -8.07
CA LYS A 120 -9.73 10.44 -8.76
C LYS A 120 -8.46 10.79 -7.99
N ARG A 121 -8.33 10.35 -6.73
CA ARG A 121 -7.16 10.57 -5.87
C ARG A 121 -6.19 9.39 -5.96
N GLN A 122 -5.70 9.13 -7.17
CA GLN A 122 -4.87 7.98 -7.49
C GLN A 122 -3.58 7.91 -6.65
N ALA A 123 -2.92 9.04 -6.37
CA ALA A 123 -1.72 9.09 -5.54
C ALA A 123 -1.99 8.69 -4.08
N VAL A 124 -3.12 9.11 -3.50
CA VAL A 124 -3.56 8.69 -2.16
C VAL A 124 -3.80 7.18 -2.12
N LEU A 125 -4.52 6.65 -3.11
CA LEU A 125 -4.78 5.22 -3.24
C LEU A 125 -3.50 4.41 -3.41
N ALA A 126 -2.56 4.90 -4.23
CA ALA A 126 -1.26 4.28 -4.43
C ALA A 126 -0.47 4.20 -3.12
N ARG A 127 -0.39 5.29 -2.33
CA ARG A 127 0.28 5.27 -1.01
C ARG A 127 -0.32 4.25 -0.05
N LEU A 128 -1.66 4.16 0.01
CA LEU A 128 -2.35 3.17 0.85
C LEU A 128 -2.02 1.73 0.43
N VAL A 129 -2.03 1.45 -0.88
CA VAL A 129 -1.70 0.12 -1.40
C VAL A 129 -0.23 -0.21 -1.20
N GLU A 130 0.68 0.74 -1.38
CA GLU A 130 2.10 0.54 -1.11
C GLU A 130 2.37 0.24 0.36
N ILE A 131 1.69 0.91 1.29
CA ILE A 131 1.74 0.53 2.71
C ILE A 131 1.25 -0.91 2.90
N GLY A 132 0.14 -1.29 2.27
CA GLY A 132 -0.37 -2.66 2.29
C GLY A 132 0.64 -3.69 1.76
N ALA A 133 1.30 -3.39 0.65
CA ALA A 133 2.32 -4.23 0.04
C ALA A 133 3.55 -4.40 0.96
N GLU A 134 4.01 -3.33 1.61
CA GLU A 134 5.12 -3.40 2.58
C GLU A 134 4.75 -4.29 3.77
N LEU A 135 3.54 -4.13 4.32
CA LEU A 135 3.04 -4.95 5.43
C LEU A 135 2.91 -6.42 5.04
N PHE A 136 2.45 -6.70 3.82
CA PHE A 136 2.37 -8.05 3.28
C PHE A 136 3.77 -8.66 3.11
N ALA A 137 4.71 -7.94 2.48
CA ALA A 137 6.07 -8.40 2.29
C ALA A 137 6.79 -8.67 3.63
N MET A 138 6.61 -7.81 4.63
CA MET A 138 7.13 -8.02 5.98
C MET A 138 6.60 -9.33 6.59
N SER A 139 5.29 -9.54 6.48
CA SER A 139 4.64 -10.75 7.00
C SER A 139 5.13 -12.02 6.31
N ALA A 140 5.24 -11.98 4.98
CA ALA A 140 5.73 -13.09 4.16
C ALA A 140 7.19 -13.42 4.46
N ALA A 141 8.06 -12.40 4.60
CA ALA A 141 9.47 -12.58 4.96
C ALA A 141 9.61 -13.24 6.34
N CYS A 142 8.88 -12.74 7.34
CA CYS A 142 8.88 -13.34 8.68
C CYS A 142 8.32 -14.77 8.68
N ALA A 143 7.23 -15.02 7.95
CA ALA A 143 6.65 -16.35 7.83
C ALA A 143 7.60 -17.33 7.14
N ARG A 144 8.30 -16.90 6.09
CA ARG A 144 9.27 -17.74 5.38
C ARG A 144 10.49 -18.05 6.26
N ALA A 145 11.03 -17.05 6.96
CA ALA A 145 12.14 -17.26 7.88
C ALA A 145 11.77 -18.27 8.98
N GLN A 146 10.56 -18.15 9.55
CA GLN A 146 10.06 -19.11 10.52
C GLN A 146 9.91 -20.51 9.92
N ALA A 147 9.34 -20.62 8.71
CA ALA A 147 9.14 -21.90 8.04
C ALA A 147 10.47 -22.63 7.79
N LEU A 148 11.53 -21.91 7.41
CA LEU A 148 12.88 -22.45 7.28
C LEU A 148 13.43 -22.89 8.63
N HIS A 149 13.33 -22.03 9.65
CA HIS A 149 13.81 -22.32 11.01
C HIS A 149 13.16 -23.56 11.62
N THR A 150 11.88 -23.83 11.31
CA THR A 150 11.15 -25.02 11.78
C THR A 150 11.10 -26.16 10.76
N SER A 151 11.84 -26.06 9.64
CA SER A 151 11.78 -27.09 8.60
C SER A 151 12.25 -28.44 9.14
N LYS A 152 11.61 -29.52 8.69
CA LYS A 152 12.02 -30.89 9.01
C LYS A 152 13.33 -31.27 8.32
N LYS A 153 13.64 -30.66 7.17
CA LYS A 153 14.87 -30.92 6.42
C LYS A 153 16.06 -30.16 7.04
N PRO A 154 17.17 -30.84 7.39
CA PRO A 154 18.33 -30.19 8.02
C PRO A 154 18.93 -29.05 7.17
N GLU A 155 19.00 -29.25 5.85
CA GLU A 155 19.58 -28.29 4.91
C GLU A 155 18.80 -26.96 4.89
N GLU A 156 17.46 -27.03 4.87
CA GLU A 156 16.59 -25.86 4.92
C GLU A 156 16.64 -25.19 6.31
N ARG A 157 16.73 -26.00 7.38
CA ARG A 157 16.83 -25.51 8.75
C ARG A 157 18.11 -24.72 8.99
N ALA A 158 19.23 -25.16 8.41
CA ALA A 158 20.51 -24.45 8.48
C ALA A 158 20.43 -23.01 7.93
N GLN A 159 19.50 -22.74 7.00
CA GLN A 159 19.27 -21.40 6.45
C GLN A 159 18.34 -20.54 7.34
N GLY A 160 17.75 -21.09 8.39
CA GLY A 160 16.75 -20.39 9.21
C GLY A 160 17.30 -19.13 9.88
N GLU A 161 18.53 -19.18 10.41
CA GLU A 161 19.14 -18.03 11.08
C GLU A 161 19.48 -16.90 10.11
N SER A 162 20.10 -17.22 8.96
CA SER A 162 20.41 -16.23 7.93
C SER A 162 19.15 -15.63 7.31
N ALA A 163 18.10 -16.44 7.11
CA ALA A 163 16.79 -15.96 6.68
C ALA A 163 16.14 -15.04 7.70
N ALA A 164 16.23 -15.35 9.00
CA ALA A 164 15.72 -14.49 10.07
C ALA A 164 16.46 -13.15 10.12
N TYR A 165 17.79 -13.16 9.93
CA TYR A 165 18.60 -11.93 9.83
C TYR A 165 18.15 -11.05 8.65
N LEU A 166 17.98 -11.63 7.46
CA LEU A 166 17.51 -10.89 6.28
C LEU A 166 16.08 -10.36 6.47
N ALA A 167 15.19 -11.15 7.07
CA ALA A 167 13.82 -10.71 7.38
C ALA A 167 13.81 -9.55 8.39
N ASP A 168 14.66 -9.58 9.41
CA ASP A 168 14.81 -8.48 10.38
C ASP A 168 15.29 -7.19 9.68
N LEU A 169 16.34 -7.28 8.87
CA LEU A 169 16.87 -6.13 8.13
C LEU A 169 15.83 -5.55 7.17
N PHE A 170 15.15 -6.39 6.39
CA PHE A 170 14.08 -5.98 5.49
C PHE A 170 12.96 -5.25 6.25
N CYS A 171 12.51 -5.82 7.38
CA CYS A 171 11.47 -5.23 8.20
C CYS A 171 11.88 -3.87 8.78
N ARG A 172 13.14 -3.68 9.18
CA ARG A 172 13.65 -2.38 9.66
C ARG A 172 13.60 -1.31 8.58
N ILE A 173 13.95 -1.66 7.34
CA ILE A 173 13.90 -0.74 6.20
C ILE A 173 12.44 -0.39 5.86
N ALA A 174 11.57 -1.40 5.75
CA ALA A 174 10.14 -1.20 5.48
C ALA A 174 9.47 -0.32 6.55
N ARG A 175 9.85 -0.49 7.83
CA ARG A 175 9.35 0.32 8.95
C ARG A 175 9.74 1.80 8.91
N ARG A 176 10.69 2.21 8.07
CA ARG A 176 10.99 3.63 7.80
C ARG A 176 10.10 4.18 6.70
N ARG A 177 9.94 3.43 5.61
CA ARG A 177 9.12 3.84 4.46
C ARG A 177 7.62 3.89 4.77
N ILE A 178 7.12 3.03 5.66
CA ILE A 178 5.69 2.98 6.00
C ILE A 178 5.20 4.28 6.68
N PRO A 179 5.83 4.77 7.77
CA PRO A 179 5.48 6.07 8.36
C PRO A 179 5.54 7.22 7.35
N GLU A 180 6.61 7.32 6.56
CA GLU A 180 6.75 8.37 5.53
C GLU A 180 5.56 8.43 4.56
N ARG A 181 5.05 7.26 4.14
CA ARG A 181 3.85 7.17 3.30
C ARG A 181 2.57 7.56 4.03
N PHE A 182 2.45 7.23 5.32
CA PHE A 182 1.31 7.68 6.13
C PHE A 182 1.30 9.18 6.31
N ASP A 183 2.46 9.78 6.55
CA ASP A 183 2.59 11.22 6.77
C ASP A 183 2.23 11.98 5.49
N ARG A 184 2.68 11.46 4.33
CA ARG A 184 2.34 12.00 3.01
C ARG A 184 0.91 11.72 2.51
N LEU A 185 0.07 11.06 3.31
CA LEU A 185 -1.25 10.62 2.86
C LEU A 185 -2.18 11.81 2.58
N PHE A 186 -2.17 12.81 3.46
CA PHE A 186 -3.00 14.02 3.35
C PHE A 186 -2.18 15.32 3.34
N ASP A 187 -0.89 15.25 3.63
CA ASP A 187 0.07 16.35 3.53
C ASP A 187 1.04 16.05 2.38
N ASN A 188 0.76 16.60 1.20
CA ASN A 188 1.51 16.29 -0.02
C ASN A 188 1.34 17.37 -1.09
N ASP A 189 2.20 17.29 -2.09
CA ASP A 189 2.24 18.20 -3.24
C ASP A 189 1.46 17.67 -4.45
N ASP A 190 0.55 16.70 -4.30
CA ASP A 190 -0.09 16.01 -5.44
C ASP A 190 -0.75 16.99 -6.42
N VAL A 191 -1.38 18.04 -5.88
CA VAL A 191 -2.05 19.08 -6.69
C VAL A 191 -1.01 19.94 -7.41
N ALA A 192 0.05 20.36 -6.73
CA ALA A 192 1.11 21.18 -7.32
C ALA A 192 1.87 20.40 -8.41
N VAL A 193 2.16 19.11 -8.17
CA VAL A 193 2.79 18.21 -9.15
C VAL A 193 1.88 18.03 -10.37
N TYR A 194 0.57 17.85 -10.17
CA TYR A 194 -0.37 17.75 -11.28
C TYR A 194 -0.43 19.04 -12.11
N GLN A 195 -0.47 20.20 -11.45
CA GLN A 195 -0.43 21.51 -12.13
C GLN A 195 0.89 21.68 -12.92
N ALA A 196 2.03 21.32 -12.32
CA ALA A 196 3.31 21.36 -13.01
C ALA A 196 3.29 20.45 -14.26
N ALA A 197 2.73 19.24 -14.16
CA ALA A 197 2.58 18.34 -15.30
C ALA A 197 1.70 18.96 -16.42
N GLN A 198 0.61 19.66 -16.08
CA GLN A 198 -0.19 20.37 -17.08
C GLN A 198 0.60 21.48 -17.79
N ARG A 199 1.44 22.22 -17.05
CA ARG A 199 2.31 23.27 -17.60
C ARG A 199 3.42 22.71 -18.50
N VAL A 200 3.97 21.53 -18.16
CA VAL A 200 4.89 20.78 -19.05
C VAL A 200 4.18 20.43 -20.36
N MET A 201 2.96 19.89 -20.30
CA MET A 201 2.17 19.56 -21.49
C MET A 201 1.77 20.79 -22.32
N ALA A 202 1.76 21.98 -21.71
CA ALA A 202 1.56 23.27 -22.38
C ALA A 202 2.86 23.87 -22.94
N ASN A 203 3.98 23.13 -22.92
CA ASN A 203 5.30 23.56 -23.38
C ASN A 203 5.85 24.81 -22.66
N GLU A 204 5.43 25.08 -21.42
CA GLU A 204 5.91 26.25 -20.67
C GLU A 204 7.36 26.11 -20.14
N PHE A 205 7.89 24.89 -20.13
CA PHE A 205 9.23 24.58 -19.60
C PHE A 205 10.23 24.14 -20.68
N THR A 206 9.99 24.45 -21.96
CA THR A 206 10.90 24.10 -23.07
C THR A 206 12.30 24.67 -22.91
N TRP A 207 12.45 25.76 -22.16
CA TRP A 207 13.77 26.31 -21.80
C TRP A 207 14.68 25.32 -21.05
N LEU A 208 14.13 24.26 -20.42
CA LEU A 208 14.92 23.18 -19.82
C LEU A 208 15.62 22.32 -20.87
N GLU A 209 15.07 22.21 -22.09
CA GLU A 209 15.61 21.40 -23.18
C GLU A 209 16.91 22.01 -23.72
N ASP A 210 17.04 23.34 -23.67
CA ASP A 210 18.18 24.09 -24.21
C ASP A 210 19.47 23.94 -23.38
N GLY A 211 19.41 23.37 -22.17
CA GLY A 211 20.53 23.36 -21.22
C GLY A 211 21.10 21.98 -20.84
N THR A 212 20.34 20.89 -20.99
CA THR A 212 20.73 19.56 -20.47
C THR A 212 21.20 18.56 -21.53
N GLY A 213 21.07 18.90 -22.81
CA GLY A 213 21.65 18.14 -23.91
C GLY A 213 22.52 19.06 -24.75
N GLY A 214 23.83 18.80 -24.79
CA GLY A 214 24.62 19.26 -25.93
C GLY A 214 23.87 18.86 -27.19
N LYS A 215 23.66 19.80 -28.11
CA LYS A 215 22.90 19.62 -29.35
C LYS A 215 23.25 18.28 -30.00
N TRP A 216 22.39 17.28 -29.81
CA TRP A 216 22.45 16.05 -30.60
C TRP A 216 21.82 16.36 -31.95
N ARG A 217 22.61 17.03 -32.79
CA ARG A 217 22.41 17.07 -34.24
C ARG A 217 23.07 15.88 -34.89
#